data_AF-A0A916VT06-F1
#
_entry.id   AF-A0A916VT06-F1
#
_cell.length_a   1.000
_cell.length_b   1.000
_cell.length_c   1.000
_cell.angle_alpha   90.00
_cell.angle_beta   90.00
_cell.angle_gamma   90.00
#
_symmetry.space_group_name_H-M   'P 1'
#
loop_
_entity.id
_entity.type
_entity.pdbx_description
1 polymer ?
#
loop_
_entity_poly.entity_id
_entity_poly.type
_entity_poly.pdbx_seq_one_letter_code
_entity_poly.pdbx_strand_id
1 'polypeptide(L)'
;MLEEIGHAVDWELNSVDGLGDEGAIFSHLVRGDVLSEEYLQELRVEDDSATVRLDGEVINIEQANFTGNFEGASEGLKNLYKFLQPAINFEVYSNEFPIFGNALGKGEQQETQFIAEAERNIQEFDESTSDPSLFQQALAQAFGTGGLGWLQDLNNDGKADEKDVKIALDESDDIKFDLKLKPKIEAFKTDIESDFGLPGLGLNIAGETEVKFDVELNLGVGYHKDKGFYFETSNNDELTINLDATLPNLSATGELGFLQIKADDNSSSFKGELAVNFQDADSNPSDNRIYATDFDSIINVGDFGDFIDAKLDGGADINLGIETSFNGSAKLPSISSELNLDWQFNNAEADPDKKEEFGDLPEIGFNNVQLDMGTFFNDFVGPTLENVKTITEPIQPVIDILTTPIDLKVIQFTLLDLAETISKDFDQEDKEFIESIAQTVQLINLIPTDSDLKLDLGSVKLPKIDVRKEDLQKLVDNDFDITKIADSVDKQVAKDEDAKRFITSLNKIPGEGLKFPIIDDPMTAFKLLMNQSDVNLFTYRIIKV
;
A
#
# COMPACT_ATOMS: atom_id res chain seq x y z
N MET A 1 -20.65 12.12 39.29
CA MET A 1 -20.35 13.52 39.74
C MET A 1 -21.38 14.11 40.72
N LEU A 2 -22.69 13.84 40.60
CA LEU A 2 -23.68 14.37 41.55
C LEU A 2 -23.55 13.78 42.96
N GLU A 3 -23.20 12.50 43.07
CA GLU A 3 -22.94 11.83 44.36
C GLU A 3 -21.74 12.44 45.08
N GLU A 4 -20.61 12.61 44.38
CA GLU A 4 -19.42 13.34 44.87
C GLU A 4 -19.73 14.77 45.34
N ILE A 5 -20.60 15.48 44.62
CA ILE A 5 -21.07 16.81 45.05
C ILE A 5 -21.94 16.68 46.31
N GLY A 6 -22.75 15.63 46.41
CA GLY A 6 -23.54 15.31 47.59
C GLY A 6 -22.69 15.08 48.83
N HIS A 7 -21.66 14.23 48.76
CA HIS A 7 -20.71 14.03 49.86
C HIS A 7 -19.98 15.34 50.24
N ALA A 8 -19.55 16.12 49.23
CA ALA A 8 -18.91 17.42 49.49
C ALA A 8 -19.87 18.43 50.16
N VAL A 9 -21.15 18.39 49.79
CA VAL A 9 -22.20 19.23 50.39
C VAL A 9 -22.52 18.77 51.81
N ASP A 10 -22.58 17.47 52.07
CA ASP A 10 -22.80 16.92 53.41
C ASP A 10 -21.69 17.38 54.36
N TRP A 11 -20.43 17.21 53.93
CA TRP A 11 -19.25 17.65 54.67
C TRP A 11 -19.22 19.16 54.97
N GLU A 12 -19.63 20.01 54.02
CA GLU A 12 -19.65 21.47 54.22
C GLU A 12 -20.78 21.91 55.17
N LEU A 13 -21.89 21.17 55.20
CA LEU A 13 -23.09 21.53 55.96
C LEU A 13 -23.13 20.91 57.35
N ASN A 14 -22.55 19.73 57.55
CA ASN A 14 -22.61 18.99 58.79
C ASN A 14 -21.28 18.99 59.54
N SER A 15 -21.33 19.13 60.87
CA SER A 15 -20.14 19.08 61.74
C SER A 15 -19.70 17.66 62.11
N VAL A 16 -20.57 16.69 61.80
CA VAL A 16 -20.37 15.25 61.92
C VAL A 16 -20.95 14.71 60.65
N ASP A 17 -20.19 13.85 59.99
CA ASP A 17 -20.63 13.16 58.79
C ASP A 17 -22.00 12.49 59.00
N GLY A 18 -22.76 12.42 57.92
CA GLY A 18 -24.04 11.74 57.91
C GLY A 18 -23.91 10.25 58.19
N LEU A 19 -25.04 9.53 58.21
CA LEU A 19 -25.03 8.08 58.34
C LEU A 19 -25.66 7.55 57.07
N GLY A 20 -24.92 6.73 56.33
CA GLY A 20 -25.36 6.27 55.01
C GLY A 20 -24.65 7.02 53.89
N ASP A 21 -25.08 6.76 52.66
CA ASP A 21 -24.59 7.41 51.45
C ASP A 21 -25.41 8.68 51.16
N GLU A 22 -25.06 9.81 51.80
CA GLU A 22 -25.71 11.10 51.54
C GLU A 22 -25.48 11.60 50.10
N GLY A 23 -24.40 11.13 49.46
CA GLY A 23 -24.09 11.40 48.05
C GLY A 23 -25.17 10.88 47.13
N ALA A 24 -25.51 9.59 47.23
CA ALA A 24 -26.57 8.92 46.49
C ALA A 24 -27.93 9.55 46.77
N ILE A 25 -28.25 9.83 48.04
CA ILE A 25 -29.51 10.50 48.42
C ILE A 25 -29.61 11.88 47.77
N PHE A 26 -28.52 12.65 47.77
CA PHE A 26 -28.46 13.96 47.12
C PHE A 26 -28.61 13.85 45.60
N SER A 27 -27.91 12.90 44.97
CA SER A 27 -27.98 12.64 43.53
C SER A 27 -29.41 12.37 43.07
N HIS A 28 -30.11 11.43 43.72
CA HIS A 28 -31.51 11.11 43.44
C HIS A 28 -32.45 12.29 43.68
N LEU A 29 -32.23 13.06 44.76
CA LEU A 29 -33.03 14.26 45.04
C LEU A 29 -32.88 15.31 43.93
N VAL A 30 -31.67 15.53 43.43
CA VAL A 30 -31.39 16.50 42.36
C VAL A 30 -31.95 16.04 41.01
N ARG A 31 -31.92 14.74 40.74
CA ARG A 31 -32.48 14.12 39.52
C ARG A 31 -34.02 14.04 39.56
N GLY A 32 -34.62 14.11 40.74
CA GLY A 32 -36.07 14.04 40.94
C GLY A 32 -36.61 12.61 40.98
N ASP A 33 -35.74 11.64 41.30
CA ASP A 33 -36.09 10.23 41.37
C ASP A 33 -36.96 9.92 42.61
N VAL A 34 -37.87 8.96 42.47
CA VAL A 34 -38.70 8.50 43.58
C VAL A 34 -38.08 7.23 44.17
N LEU A 35 -37.40 7.38 45.31
CA LEU A 35 -36.86 6.26 46.06
C LEU A 35 -37.96 5.49 46.78
N SER A 36 -37.86 4.16 46.77
CA SER A 36 -38.71 3.32 47.64
C SER A 36 -38.29 3.52 49.10
N GLU A 37 -39.21 3.32 50.05
CA GLU A 37 -38.88 3.44 51.47
C GLU A 37 -37.85 2.37 51.91
N GLU A 38 -37.79 1.24 51.21
CA GLU A 38 -36.81 0.18 51.43
C GLU A 38 -35.41 0.61 50.97
N TYR A 39 -35.30 1.14 49.74
CA TYR A 39 -34.03 1.59 49.18
C TYR A 39 -33.48 2.84 49.89
N LEU A 40 -34.36 3.76 50.32
CA LEU A 40 -33.96 4.90 51.15
C LEU A 40 -33.44 4.48 52.53
N GLN A 41 -33.89 3.33 53.07
CA GLN A 41 -33.36 2.81 54.34
C GLN A 41 -32.01 2.13 54.14
N GLU A 42 -31.79 1.47 52.99
CA GLU A 42 -30.48 0.91 52.60
C GLU A 42 -29.44 2.03 52.49
N LEU A 43 -29.74 3.09 51.73
CA LEU A 43 -28.84 4.23 51.59
C LEU A 43 -28.54 4.93 52.92
N ARG A 44 -29.44 4.91 53.91
CA ARG A 44 -29.23 5.54 55.24
C ARG A 44 -28.36 4.73 56.22
N VAL A 45 -27.97 3.52 55.85
CA VAL A 45 -27.18 2.63 56.71
C VAL A 45 -25.94 2.08 56.03
N GLU A 46 -25.70 2.50 54.79
CA GLU A 46 -24.47 2.22 54.06
C GLU A 46 -23.26 2.82 54.80
N ASP A 47 -22.13 2.12 54.79
CA ASP A 47 -20.85 2.62 55.29
C ASP A 47 -19.94 2.74 54.08
N ASP A 48 -19.88 3.94 53.54
CA ASP A 48 -19.10 4.39 52.39
C ASP A 48 -17.76 5.01 52.82
N SER A 49 -17.43 4.95 54.11
CA SER A 49 -16.22 5.58 54.62
C SER A 49 -14.94 4.83 54.23
N ALA A 50 -13.95 5.58 53.77
CA ALA A 50 -12.60 5.12 53.47
C ALA A 50 -11.54 6.08 54.01
N THR A 51 -10.28 5.63 54.08
CA THR A 51 -9.19 6.45 54.60
C THR A 51 -8.06 6.61 53.60
N VAL A 52 -7.70 7.85 53.28
CA VAL A 52 -6.56 8.21 52.44
C VAL A 52 -5.46 8.82 53.30
N ARG A 53 -4.19 8.56 52.95
CA ARG A 53 -3.04 9.23 53.58
C ARG A 53 -2.47 10.31 52.68
N LEU A 54 -2.62 11.57 53.08
CA LEU A 54 -2.03 12.73 52.42
C LEU A 54 -1.01 13.38 53.38
N ASP A 55 0.23 13.57 52.93
CA ASP A 55 1.33 14.16 53.71
C ASP A 55 1.57 13.54 55.12
N GLY A 56 1.21 12.26 55.29
CA GLY A 56 1.36 11.55 56.56
C GLY A 56 0.18 11.70 57.52
N GLU A 57 -0.87 12.43 57.13
CA GLU A 57 -2.13 12.56 57.85
C GLU A 57 -3.18 11.61 57.25
N VAL A 58 -3.96 10.95 58.10
CA VAL A 58 -5.07 10.09 57.67
C VAL A 58 -6.31 10.96 57.54
N ILE A 59 -6.86 11.01 56.33
CA ILE A 59 -8.09 11.73 55.99
C ILE A 59 -9.15 10.69 55.70
N ASN A 60 -10.32 10.82 56.34
CA ASN A 60 -11.48 10.03 56.00
C ASN A 60 -12.15 10.66 54.77
N ILE A 61 -12.55 9.83 53.81
CA ILE A 61 -13.28 10.19 52.60
C ILE A 61 -14.47 9.24 52.47
N GLU A 62 -15.49 9.64 51.72
CA GLU A 62 -16.59 8.75 51.35
C GLU A 62 -16.33 8.15 49.96
N GLN A 63 -16.80 6.92 49.71
CA GLN A 63 -16.65 6.16 48.47
C GLN A 63 -18.01 5.69 47.97
N ALA A 64 -18.39 6.13 46.77
CA ALA A 64 -19.45 5.46 46.03
C ALA A 64 -19.04 4.01 45.74
N ASN A 65 -19.86 3.05 46.21
CA ASN A 65 -19.66 1.64 45.94
C ASN A 65 -20.41 1.25 44.66
N PHE A 66 -19.77 0.44 43.81
CA PHE A 66 -20.49 -0.20 42.71
C PHE A 66 -21.49 -1.21 43.28
N THR A 67 -22.78 -1.05 42.94
CA THR A 67 -23.87 -1.85 43.51
C THR A 67 -24.26 -3.06 42.66
N GLY A 68 -23.56 -3.28 41.54
CA GLY A 68 -23.69 -4.47 40.69
C GLY A 68 -22.75 -5.62 41.09
N ASN A 69 -22.80 -6.70 40.32
CA ASN A 69 -21.78 -7.74 40.30
C ASN A 69 -21.18 -7.84 38.88
N PHE A 70 -20.22 -8.73 38.67
CA PHE A 70 -19.56 -8.89 37.37
C PHE A 70 -20.02 -10.16 36.63
N GLU A 71 -21.23 -10.65 36.89
CA GLU A 71 -21.74 -11.88 36.29
C GLU A 71 -21.72 -11.79 34.76
N GLY A 72 -21.00 -12.70 34.12
CA GLY A 72 -20.85 -12.75 32.66
C GLY A 72 -19.77 -11.83 32.09
N ALA A 73 -19.00 -11.12 32.92
CA ALA A 73 -17.95 -10.21 32.44
C ALA A 73 -16.84 -10.94 31.67
N SER A 74 -16.40 -12.12 32.13
CA SER A 74 -15.38 -12.90 31.40
C SER A 74 -15.92 -13.43 30.07
N GLU A 75 -17.19 -13.81 30.01
CA GLU A 75 -17.84 -14.26 28.77
C GLU A 75 -18.03 -13.08 27.80
N GLY A 76 -18.48 -11.93 28.29
CA GLY A 76 -18.59 -10.69 27.52
C GLY A 76 -17.26 -10.29 26.89
N LEU A 77 -16.18 -10.27 27.68
CA LEU A 77 -14.84 -9.95 27.17
C LEU A 77 -14.33 -10.97 26.13
N LYS A 78 -14.57 -12.27 26.35
CA LYS A 78 -14.24 -13.31 25.35
C LYS A 78 -15.02 -13.11 24.06
N ASN A 79 -16.31 -12.80 24.15
CA ASN A 79 -17.16 -12.61 22.97
C ASN A 79 -16.77 -11.32 22.21
N LEU A 80 -16.38 -10.26 22.91
CA LEU A 80 -15.81 -9.06 22.28
C LEU A 80 -14.61 -9.43 21.39
N TYR A 81 -13.63 -10.19 21.90
CA TYR A 81 -12.46 -10.54 21.10
C TYR A 81 -12.76 -11.47 19.92
N LYS A 82 -13.71 -12.41 20.08
CA LYS A 82 -14.21 -13.23 18.97
C LYS A 82 -14.87 -12.39 17.88
N PHE A 83 -15.40 -11.22 18.23
CA PHE A 83 -16.04 -10.29 17.30
C PHE A 83 -15.02 -9.35 16.63
N LEU A 84 -14.12 -8.74 17.40
CA LEU A 84 -13.17 -7.74 16.90
C LEU A 84 -12.20 -8.32 15.85
N GLN A 85 -11.65 -9.52 16.05
CA GLN A 85 -10.66 -10.07 15.10
C GLN A 85 -11.26 -10.30 13.70
N PRO A 86 -12.42 -10.98 13.54
CA PRO A 86 -13.08 -11.08 12.24
C PRO A 86 -13.44 -9.73 11.63
N ALA A 87 -13.94 -8.78 12.43
CA ALA A 87 -14.31 -7.46 11.95
C ALA A 87 -13.11 -6.72 11.37
N ILE A 88 -11.97 -6.71 12.08
CA ILE A 88 -10.72 -6.10 11.60
C ILE A 88 -10.17 -6.83 10.37
N ASN A 89 -10.21 -8.17 10.35
CA ASN A 89 -9.77 -8.94 9.18
C ASN A 89 -10.56 -8.54 7.92
N PHE A 90 -11.86 -8.31 8.06
CA PHE A 90 -12.74 -7.95 6.95
C PHE A 90 -12.61 -6.47 6.57
N GLU A 91 -12.87 -5.54 7.49
CA GLU A 91 -12.94 -4.10 7.17
C GLU A 91 -11.58 -3.45 6.98
N VAL A 92 -10.55 -3.91 7.70
CA VAL A 92 -9.23 -3.28 7.68
C VAL A 92 -8.28 -4.07 6.78
N TYR A 93 -8.08 -5.36 7.09
CA TYR A 93 -7.01 -6.14 6.45
C TYR A 93 -7.33 -6.65 5.04
N SER A 94 -8.59 -6.58 4.60
CA SER A 94 -8.98 -6.99 3.23
C SER A 94 -8.80 -5.89 2.18
N ASN A 95 -8.38 -4.69 2.59
CA ASN A 95 -7.96 -3.62 1.69
C ASN A 95 -6.68 -4.00 0.94
N GLU A 96 -6.50 -3.45 -0.26
CA GLU A 96 -5.32 -3.69 -1.09
C GLU A 96 -4.20 -2.74 -0.68
N PHE A 97 -3.47 -3.09 0.38
CA PHE A 97 -2.30 -2.33 0.79
C PHE A 97 -1.17 -2.42 -0.26
N PRO A 98 -0.36 -1.36 -0.43
CA PRO A 98 0.84 -1.45 -1.25
C PRO A 98 1.76 -2.59 -0.77
N ILE A 99 2.49 -3.20 -1.70
CA ILE A 99 3.47 -4.28 -1.47
C ILE A 99 2.88 -5.63 -1.06
N PHE A 100 1.90 -5.71 -0.16
CA PHE A 100 1.41 -7.01 0.38
C PHE A 100 -0.09 -7.23 0.23
N GLY A 101 -0.82 -6.28 -0.38
CA GLY A 101 -2.25 -6.41 -0.66
C GLY A 101 -3.03 -6.72 0.61
N ASN A 102 -3.94 -7.69 0.51
CA ASN A 102 -4.75 -8.18 1.64
C ASN A 102 -4.06 -9.27 2.51
N ALA A 103 -2.74 -9.41 2.46
CA ALA A 103 -2.04 -10.49 3.16
C ALA A 103 -2.28 -10.52 4.67
N LEU A 104 -2.49 -9.37 5.32
CA LEU A 104 -2.72 -9.27 6.76
C LEU A 104 -3.99 -10.02 7.20
N GLY A 105 -5.01 -10.12 6.35
CA GLY A 105 -6.28 -10.78 6.68
C GLY A 105 -6.26 -12.29 6.45
N LYS A 106 -5.21 -12.82 5.82
CA LYS A 106 -5.10 -14.25 5.51
C LYS A 106 -4.76 -15.02 6.78
N GLY A 107 -5.53 -16.06 7.08
CA GLY A 107 -5.36 -16.87 8.30
C GLY A 107 -4.03 -17.62 8.44
N GLU A 108 -3.15 -17.54 7.44
CA GLU A 108 -1.77 -18.03 7.51
C GLU A 108 -0.84 -17.09 8.28
N GLN A 109 -1.19 -15.79 8.40
CA GLN A 109 -0.42 -14.76 9.12
C GLN A 109 -0.82 -14.68 10.59
N GLN A 110 -0.32 -15.63 11.40
CA GLN A 110 -0.67 -15.74 12.82
C GLN A 110 -0.32 -14.49 13.63
N GLU A 111 0.73 -13.77 13.23
CA GLU A 111 1.26 -12.55 13.83
C GLU A 111 0.21 -11.42 13.86
N THR A 112 -0.71 -11.40 12.89
CA THR A 112 -1.78 -10.39 12.78
C THR A 112 -3.03 -10.75 13.58
N GLN A 113 -3.09 -11.98 14.12
CA GLN A 113 -4.25 -12.52 14.83
C GLN A 113 -4.12 -12.33 16.35
N PHE A 114 -3.54 -11.21 16.79
CA PHE A 114 -3.24 -10.93 18.19
C PHE A 114 -4.50 -10.85 19.05
N ILE A 115 -5.63 -10.37 18.54
CA ILE A 115 -6.87 -10.27 19.33
C ILE A 115 -7.39 -11.66 19.71
N ALA A 116 -7.24 -12.65 18.82
CA ALA A 116 -7.57 -14.04 19.13
C ALA A 116 -6.64 -14.65 20.19
N GLU A 117 -5.42 -14.13 20.38
CA GLU A 117 -4.53 -14.52 21.47
C GLU A 117 -4.97 -13.92 22.81
N ALA A 118 -5.49 -12.68 22.80
CA ALA A 118 -6.09 -12.03 23.97
C ALA A 118 -7.21 -12.88 24.57
N GLU A 119 -8.13 -13.35 23.73
CA GLU A 119 -9.28 -14.19 24.12
C GLU A 119 -8.85 -15.42 24.94
N ARG A 120 -7.75 -16.08 24.55
CA ARG A 120 -7.29 -17.33 25.19
C ARG A 120 -6.65 -17.12 26.56
N ASN A 121 -6.26 -15.90 26.90
CA ASN A 121 -5.50 -15.57 28.11
C ASN A 121 -6.36 -14.94 29.22
N ILE A 122 -7.64 -14.66 28.96
CA ILE A 122 -8.59 -14.20 29.98
C ILE A 122 -8.80 -15.31 31.02
N GLN A 123 -8.44 -15.03 32.28
CA GLN A 123 -8.70 -15.93 33.40
C GLN A 123 -10.08 -15.66 34.02
N GLU A 124 -10.74 -16.71 34.51
CA GLU A 124 -11.97 -16.58 35.28
C GLU A 124 -11.66 -16.01 36.68
N PHE A 125 -12.55 -15.15 37.18
CA PHE A 125 -12.51 -14.60 38.54
C PHE A 125 -13.86 -14.81 39.25
N ASP A 126 -13.96 -14.46 40.54
CA ASP A 126 -15.25 -14.53 41.25
C ASP A 126 -16.16 -13.38 40.79
N GLU A 127 -16.94 -13.65 39.75
CA GLU A 127 -17.86 -12.70 39.15
C GLU A 127 -19.08 -12.37 40.03
N SER A 128 -19.29 -13.10 41.14
CA SER A 128 -20.39 -12.83 42.07
C SER A 128 -20.12 -11.68 43.04
N THR A 129 -18.89 -11.16 43.04
CA THR A 129 -18.45 -10.02 43.85
C THR A 129 -18.97 -8.69 43.30
N SER A 130 -19.15 -7.72 44.20
CA SER A 130 -19.33 -6.30 43.85
C SER A 130 -18.02 -5.50 43.90
N ASP A 131 -16.91 -6.11 44.34
CA ASP A 131 -15.60 -5.47 44.47
C ASP A 131 -14.92 -5.28 43.09
N PRO A 132 -14.79 -4.03 42.60
CA PRO A 132 -14.18 -3.77 41.30
C PRO A 132 -12.70 -4.14 41.20
N SER A 133 -12.01 -4.20 42.34
CA SER A 133 -10.57 -4.49 42.38
C SER A 133 -10.27 -5.92 41.90
N LEU A 134 -11.23 -6.84 42.02
CA LEU A 134 -11.06 -8.21 41.54
C LEU A 134 -11.09 -8.29 40.01
N PHE A 135 -11.98 -7.54 39.36
CA PHE A 135 -12.00 -7.48 37.89
C PHE A 135 -10.78 -6.71 37.35
N GLN A 136 -10.39 -5.61 38.01
CA GLN A 136 -9.14 -4.89 37.72
C GLN A 136 -7.91 -5.81 37.77
N GLN A 137 -7.79 -6.61 38.83
CA GLN A 137 -6.70 -7.59 38.99
C GLN A 137 -6.75 -8.67 37.92
N ALA A 138 -7.93 -9.17 37.55
CA ALA A 138 -8.08 -10.17 36.50
C ALA A 138 -7.59 -9.64 35.14
N LEU A 139 -7.96 -8.40 34.79
CA LEU A 139 -7.49 -7.73 33.57
C LEU A 139 -5.96 -7.50 33.61
N ALA A 140 -5.44 -7.00 34.73
CA ALA A 140 -4.01 -6.76 34.91
C ALA A 140 -3.18 -8.06 34.90
N GLN A 141 -3.73 -9.17 35.40
CA GLN A 141 -3.07 -10.47 35.37
C GLN A 141 -3.07 -11.06 33.95
N ALA A 142 -4.16 -10.90 33.20
CA ALA A 142 -4.26 -11.37 31.82
C ALA A 142 -3.29 -10.61 30.89
N PHE A 143 -3.24 -9.28 31.00
CA PHE A 143 -2.48 -8.43 30.08
C PHE A 143 -1.12 -7.99 30.61
N GLY A 144 -0.90 -8.00 31.91
CA GLY A 144 0.37 -7.64 32.53
C GLY A 144 1.43 -8.73 32.46
N THR A 145 2.52 -8.55 33.20
CA THR A 145 3.71 -9.44 33.14
C THR A 145 3.46 -10.89 33.54
N GLY A 146 2.36 -11.19 34.23
CA GLY A 146 1.95 -12.55 34.59
C GLY A 146 1.18 -13.30 33.49
N GLY A 147 0.77 -12.61 32.44
CA GLY A 147 0.04 -13.16 31.29
C GLY A 147 0.73 -12.78 29.98
N LEU A 148 0.03 -12.03 29.12
CA LEU A 148 0.50 -11.64 27.78
C LEU A 148 1.64 -10.62 27.80
N GLY A 149 1.77 -9.82 28.86
CA GLY A 149 2.79 -8.79 28.97
C GLY A 149 2.65 -7.64 27.97
N TRP A 150 1.40 -7.28 27.63
CA TRP A 150 1.01 -6.20 26.73
C TRP A 150 0.64 -4.91 27.46
N LEU A 151 0.20 -5.00 28.72
CA LEU A 151 -0.21 -3.84 29.51
C LEU A 151 0.94 -2.83 29.60
N GLN A 152 0.64 -1.56 29.32
CA GLN A 152 1.59 -0.46 29.41
C GLN A 152 1.59 0.15 30.82
N ASP A 153 2.76 0.59 31.27
CA ASP A 153 2.92 1.35 32.53
C ASP A 153 2.41 2.79 32.33
N LEU A 154 1.18 3.04 32.78
CA LEU A 154 0.50 4.33 32.62
C LEU A 154 0.83 5.29 33.76
N ASN A 155 1.16 4.76 34.95
CA ASN A 155 1.49 5.58 36.12
C ASN A 155 3.00 5.94 36.21
N ASN A 156 3.83 5.37 35.33
CA ASN A 156 5.28 5.54 35.21
C ASN A 156 6.07 5.10 36.47
N ASP A 157 5.62 4.07 37.19
CA ASP A 157 6.32 3.51 38.36
C ASP A 157 7.35 2.41 38.02
N GLY A 158 7.46 2.08 36.72
CA GLY A 158 8.35 1.06 36.17
C GLY A 158 7.77 -0.35 36.18
N LYS A 159 6.48 -0.51 36.48
CA LYS A 159 5.77 -1.79 36.46
C LYS A 159 4.48 -1.65 35.65
N ALA A 160 4.12 -2.72 34.96
CA ALA A 160 2.81 -2.87 34.34
C ALA A 160 1.97 -3.80 35.23
N ASP A 161 1.15 -3.21 36.11
CA ASP A 161 0.35 -3.91 37.11
C ASP A 161 -1.09 -3.38 37.23
N GLU A 162 -1.83 -3.79 38.26
CA GLU A 162 -3.23 -3.42 38.50
C GLU A 162 -3.47 -1.90 38.49
N LYS A 163 -2.50 -1.09 38.88
CA LYS A 163 -2.62 0.37 38.88
C LYS A 163 -2.61 0.99 37.49
N ASP A 164 -2.25 0.22 36.46
CA ASP A 164 -2.28 0.66 35.06
C ASP A 164 -3.61 0.32 34.37
N VAL A 165 -4.52 -0.36 35.09
CA VAL A 165 -5.92 -0.47 34.73
C VAL A 165 -6.67 0.64 35.44
N LYS A 166 -7.06 1.68 34.70
CA LYS A 166 -7.78 2.82 35.31
C LYS A 166 -9.22 2.43 35.56
N ILE A 167 -9.68 2.63 36.79
CA ILE A 167 -11.08 2.42 37.16
C ILE A 167 -11.76 3.79 37.24
N ALA A 168 -12.95 3.90 36.66
CA ALA A 168 -13.84 5.04 36.87
C ALA A 168 -15.26 4.55 37.18
N LEU A 169 -15.85 5.05 38.27
CA LEU A 169 -17.27 4.88 38.56
C LEU A 169 -18.01 6.10 38.01
N ASP A 170 -18.95 5.88 37.08
CA ASP A 170 -19.73 6.97 36.47
C ASP A 170 -20.97 7.28 37.32
N GLU A 171 -21.65 6.21 37.75
CA GLU A 171 -22.78 6.18 38.68
C GLU A 171 -22.69 4.90 39.55
N SER A 172 -23.43 4.81 40.66
CA SER A 172 -23.43 3.62 41.55
C SER A 172 -23.82 2.30 40.86
N ASP A 173 -24.39 2.36 39.66
CA ASP A 173 -24.76 1.20 38.83
C ASP A 173 -23.82 0.97 37.62
N ASP A 174 -22.78 1.78 37.42
CA ASP A 174 -21.95 1.76 36.20
C ASP A 174 -20.47 2.02 36.45
N ILE A 175 -19.63 1.07 36.03
CA ILE A 175 -18.18 1.09 36.24
C ILE A 175 -17.40 0.80 34.96
N LYS A 176 -16.29 1.52 34.78
CA LYS A 176 -15.41 1.48 33.61
C LYS A 176 -13.98 1.12 33.97
N PHE A 177 -13.33 0.43 33.04
CA PHE A 177 -11.93 0.01 33.09
C PHE A 177 -11.24 0.39 31.78
N ASP A 178 -10.25 1.29 31.86
CA ASP A 178 -9.43 1.68 30.71
C ASP A 178 -8.03 1.07 30.80
N LEU A 179 -7.59 0.47 29.70
CA LEU A 179 -6.29 -0.18 29.58
C LEU A 179 -5.61 0.25 28.29
N LYS A 180 -4.29 0.41 28.36
CA LYS A 180 -3.44 0.59 27.18
C LYS A 180 -2.60 -0.66 26.95
N LEU A 181 -2.79 -1.29 25.81
CA LEU A 181 -2.18 -2.57 25.45
C LEU A 181 -1.27 -2.40 24.23
N LYS A 182 -0.08 -2.99 24.30
CA LYS A 182 0.89 -3.06 23.20
C LYS A 182 1.35 -4.50 23.00
N PRO A 183 0.69 -5.27 22.11
CA PRO A 183 1.15 -6.59 21.71
C PRO A 183 2.61 -6.56 21.25
N LYS A 184 3.34 -7.65 21.53
CA LYS A 184 4.73 -7.83 21.08
C LYS A 184 4.72 -8.69 19.84
N ILE A 185 4.82 -8.07 18.68
CA ILE A 185 4.75 -8.73 17.38
C ILE A 185 6.10 -8.55 16.70
N GLU A 186 6.72 -9.67 16.32
CA GLU A 186 7.99 -9.66 15.59
C GLU A 186 7.72 -9.41 14.11
N ALA A 187 8.72 -8.87 13.41
CA ALA A 187 8.64 -8.75 11.95
C ALA A 187 8.47 -10.11 11.29
N PHE A 188 7.64 -10.18 10.26
CA PHE A 188 7.35 -11.41 9.53
C PHE A 188 7.46 -11.21 8.02
N LYS A 189 7.44 -12.32 7.28
CA LYS A 189 7.49 -12.32 5.83
C LYS A 189 6.17 -12.75 5.24
N THR A 190 5.81 -12.15 4.11
CA THR A 190 4.67 -12.57 3.29
C THR A 190 4.99 -12.39 1.81
N ASP A 191 4.20 -13.01 0.94
CA ASP A 191 4.29 -12.80 -0.50
C ASP A 191 3.96 -11.34 -0.85
N ILE A 192 4.62 -10.83 -1.88
CA ILE A 192 4.32 -9.53 -2.49
C ILE A 192 2.99 -9.62 -3.24
N GLU A 193 2.17 -8.56 -3.17
CA GLU A 193 1.06 -8.36 -4.10
C GLU A 193 1.60 -8.06 -5.49
N SER A 194 1.30 -8.94 -6.42
CA SER A 194 2.04 -9.09 -7.67
C SER A 194 2.02 -7.86 -8.58
N ASP A 195 0.95 -7.07 -8.48
CA ASP A 195 0.76 -5.81 -9.22
C ASP A 195 0.84 -4.57 -8.31
N PHE A 196 1.21 -4.74 -7.03
CA PHE A 196 1.23 -3.69 -6.00
C PHE A 196 -0.12 -2.96 -5.81
N GLY A 197 -1.24 -3.62 -6.11
CA GLY A 197 -2.59 -3.04 -6.05
C GLY A 197 -2.96 -2.22 -7.29
N LEU A 198 -2.22 -2.37 -8.39
CA LEU A 198 -2.36 -1.58 -9.62
C LEU A 198 -2.59 -2.47 -10.86
N PRO A 199 -3.72 -3.19 -10.93
CA PRO A 199 -3.95 -4.21 -11.97
C PRO A 199 -3.89 -3.65 -13.40
N GLY A 200 -4.24 -2.38 -13.62
CA GLY A 200 -4.21 -1.73 -14.93
C GLY A 200 -2.80 -1.40 -15.45
N LEU A 201 -1.77 -1.44 -14.59
CA LEU A 201 -0.36 -1.26 -14.99
C LEU A 201 0.16 -2.47 -15.78
N GLY A 202 -0.44 -3.65 -15.59
CA GLY A 202 0.00 -4.91 -16.19
C GLY A 202 1.28 -5.47 -15.58
N LEU A 203 1.69 -4.99 -14.41
CA LEU A 203 2.83 -5.52 -13.67
C LEU A 203 2.44 -6.83 -12.98
N ASN A 204 3.31 -7.83 -13.03
CA ASN A 204 3.15 -9.07 -12.28
C ASN A 204 4.52 -9.59 -11.84
N ILE A 205 4.83 -9.48 -10.56
CA ILE A 205 6.10 -9.93 -9.98
C ILE A 205 5.80 -10.83 -8.78
N ALA A 206 6.54 -11.93 -8.66
CA ALA A 206 6.53 -12.76 -7.47
C ALA A 206 7.77 -12.49 -6.61
N GLY A 207 7.60 -12.48 -5.29
CA GLY A 207 8.67 -12.33 -4.32
C GLY A 207 8.14 -12.30 -2.89
N GLU A 208 9.04 -12.10 -1.94
CA GLU A 208 8.70 -11.93 -0.52
C GLU A 208 8.97 -10.49 -0.08
N THR A 209 8.13 -9.99 0.82
CA THR A 209 8.32 -8.73 1.55
C THR A 209 8.54 -9.03 3.04
N GLU A 210 9.26 -8.15 3.73
CA GLU A 210 9.33 -8.14 5.20
C GLU A 210 8.39 -7.05 5.72
N VAL A 211 7.55 -7.38 6.69
CA VAL A 211 6.54 -6.49 7.29
C VAL A 211 6.79 -6.38 8.78
N LYS A 212 6.92 -5.15 9.27
CA LYS A 212 6.79 -4.82 10.69
C LYS A 212 5.37 -4.35 10.94
N PHE A 213 4.81 -4.87 12.02
CA PHE A 213 3.42 -4.70 12.39
C PHE A 213 3.38 -4.38 13.89
N ASP A 214 3.19 -3.11 14.21
CA ASP A 214 3.20 -2.60 15.57
C ASP A 214 1.79 -2.15 15.95
N VAL A 215 1.28 -2.65 17.07
CA VAL A 215 -0.11 -2.39 17.50
C VAL A 215 -0.15 -1.66 18.83
N GLU A 216 -1.04 -0.69 18.93
CA GLU A 216 -1.47 -0.09 20.17
C GLU A 216 -3.00 -0.17 20.27
N LEU A 217 -3.52 -0.71 21.38
CA LEU A 217 -4.94 -0.85 21.64
C LEU A 217 -5.30 -0.14 22.95
N ASN A 218 -6.13 0.89 22.85
CA ASN A 218 -6.76 1.59 23.96
C ASN A 218 -8.12 0.92 24.21
N LEU A 219 -8.14 -0.03 25.15
CA LEU A 219 -9.32 -0.83 25.48
C LEU A 219 -10.09 -0.18 26.62
N GLY A 220 -11.31 0.29 26.35
CA GLY A 220 -12.29 0.67 27.36
C GLY A 220 -13.38 -0.40 27.46
N VAL A 221 -13.55 -0.98 28.64
CA VAL A 221 -14.63 -1.93 28.94
C VAL A 221 -15.30 -1.57 30.25
N GLY A 222 -16.55 -1.99 30.43
CA GLY A 222 -17.26 -1.70 31.68
C GLY A 222 -18.36 -2.69 31.98
N TYR A 223 -19.04 -2.43 33.09
CA TYR A 223 -20.19 -3.20 33.53
C TYR A 223 -21.27 -2.26 34.06
N HIS A 224 -22.48 -2.41 33.53
CA HIS A 224 -23.66 -1.73 34.03
C HIS A 224 -24.54 -2.76 34.74
N LYS A 225 -24.95 -2.50 35.99
CA LYS A 225 -25.70 -3.44 36.84
C LYS A 225 -26.90 -4.10 36.14
N ASP A 226 -27.72 -3.32 35.43
CA ASP A 226 -28.92 -3.84 34.76
C ASP A 226 -28.68 -4.40 33.35
N LYS A 227 -27.59 -4.01 32.69
CA LYS A 227 -27.35 -4.31 31.26
C LYS A 227 -26.17 -5.27 31.03
N GLY A 228 -25.32 -5.47 32.04
CA GLY A 228 -24.15 -6.33 31.99
C GLY A 228 -22.91 -5.65 31.40
N PHE A 229 -21.98 -6.49 30.94
CA PHE A 229 -20.72 -6.09 30.32
C PHE A 229 -20.94 -5.27 29.03
N TYR A 230 -20.11 -4.26 28.83
CA TYR A 230 -20.06 -3.48 27.59
C TYR A 230 -18.63 -3.12 27.16
N PHE A 231 -18.49 -2.81 25.89
CA PHE A 231 -17.31 -2.21 25.27
C PHE A 231 -17.57 -0.72 25.00
N GLU A 232 -16.63 0.15 25.36
CA GLU A 232 -16.71 1.59 25.08
C GLU A 232 -16.21 1.89 23.66
N THR A 233 -16.98 2.70 22.95
CA THR A 233 -16.67 3.19 21.59
C THR A 233 -16.56 4.72 21.58
N SER A 234 -16.23 5.31 22.73
CA SER A 234 -16.21 6.76 22.95
C SER A 234 -14.84 7.38 22.75
N ASN A 235 -13.78 6.57 22.62
CA ASN A 235 -12.44 7.06 22.36
C ASN A 235 -12.31 7.39 20.86
N ASN A 236 -11.20 8.03 20.50
CA ASN A 236 -10.76 8.02 19.11
C ASN A 236 -9.54 7.11 19.04
N ASP A 237 -9.38 6.45 17.90
CA ASP A 237 -8.27 5.58 17.56
C ASP A 237 -8.07 4.50 18.65
N GLU A 238 -9.14 3.78 18.98
CA GLU A 238 -9.08 2.67 19.92
C GLU A 238 -8.01 1.67 19.51
N LEU A 239 -7.83 1.44 18.22
CA LEU A 239 -6.78 0.58 17.68
C LEU A 239 -5.91 1.36 16.69
N THR A 240 -4.63 1.46 16.98
CA THR A 240 -3.62 2.01 16.07
C THR A 240 -2.72 0.87 15.58
N ILE A 241 -2.55 0.76 14.27
CA ILE A 241 -1.66 -0.22 13.64
C ILE A 241 -0.63 0.52 12.79
N ASN A 242 0.63 0.40 13.16
CA ASN A 242 1.77 0.92 12.42
C ASN A 242 2.33 -0.19 11.53
N LEU A 243 2.43 0.09 10.23
CA LEU A 243 2.90 -0.80 9.18
C LEU A 243 4.19 -0.24 8.57
N ASP A 244 5.22 -1.08 8.44
CA ASP A 244 6.44 -0.77 7.70
C ASP A 244 6.83 -2.01 6.88
N ALA A 245 6.72 -1.91 5.56
CA ALA A 245 7.03 -2.99 4.62
C ALA A 245 8.16 -2.60 3.68
N THR A 246 9.03 -3.55 3.38
CA THR A 246 10.19 -3.35 2.49
C THR A 246 10.43 -4.58 1.60
N LEU A 247 11.14 -4.40 0.49
CA LEU A 247 11.45 -5.45 -0.48
C LEU A 247 12.93 -5.90 -0.43
N PRO A 248 13.45 -6.38 0.72
CA PRO A 248 14.88 -6.56 0.90
C PRO A 248 15.46 -7.60 -0.07
N ASN A 249 16.33 -7.15 -0.97
CA ASN A 249 17.01 -7.97 -1.99
C ASN A 249 16.07 -8.59 -3.03
N LEU A 250 14.92 -7.99 -3.31
CA LEU A 250 14.07 -8.46 -4.39
C LEU A 250 14.85 -8.38 -5.73
N SER A 251 14.99 -9.54 -6.38
CA SER A 251 15.46 -9.69 -7.76
C SER A 251 14.63 -10.80 -8.38
N ALA A 252 13.66 -10.44 -9.19
CA ALA A 252 12.62 -11.34 -9.67
C ALA A 252 12.44 -11.24 -11.17
N THR A 253 12.03 -12.35 -11.78
CA THR A 253 11.48 -12.33 -13.15
C THR A 253 9.98 -12.23 -13.06
N GLY A 254 9.41 -11.31 -13.82
CA GLY A 254 7.98 -11.03 -13.85
C GLY A 254 7.52 -10.60 -15.23
N GLU A 255 6.38 -9.93 -15.28
CA GLU A 255 5.76 -9.42 -16.51
C GLU A 255 5.39 -7.95 -16.35
N LEU A 256 5.44 -7.21 -17.46
CA LEU A 256 4.88 -5.87 -17.62
C LEU A 256 4.10 -5.85 -18.93
N GLY A 257 2.79 -6.06 -18.85
CA GLY A 257 1.95 -6.32 -20.00
C GLY A 257 2.36 -7.63 -20.69
N PHE A 258 2.77 -7.54 -21.95
CA PHE A 258 3.29 -8.69 -22.71
C PHE A 258 4.82 -8.86 -22.60
N LEU A 259 5.50 -7.95 -21.91
CA LEU A 259 6.95 -7.97 -21.74
C LEU A 259 7.30 -8.86 -20.55
N GLN A 260 8.25 -9.78 -20.72
CA GLN A 260 8.90 -10.40 -19.58
C GLN A 260 9.89 -9.38 -19.01
N ILE A 261 9.98 -9.22 -17.70
CA ILE A 261 10.94 -8.29 -17.09
C ILE A 261 11.79 -9.01 -16.05
N LYS A 262 13.03 -8.55 -15.89
CA LYS A 262 13.76 -8.69 -14.64
C LYS A 262 13.57 -7.41 -13.84
N ALA A 263 13.13 -7.53 -12.60
CA ALA A 263 12.94 -6.41 -11.69
C ALA A 263 13.85 -6.58 -10.48
N ASP A 264 14.63 -5.54 -10.18
CA ASP A 264 15.50 -5.46 -9.00
C ASP A 264 15.02 -4.29 -8.12
N ASP A 265 14.85 -4.53 -6.81
CA ASP A 265 14.47 -3.47 -5.88
C ASP A 265 15.59 -2.43 -5.68
N ASN A 266 15.18 -1.17 -5.61
CA ASN A 266 16.03 -0.04 -5.28
C ASN A 266 15.45 0.77 -4.10
N SER A 267 15.35 0.13 -2.93
CA SER A 267 14.88 0.74 -1.69
C SER A 267 13.38 1.05 -1.66
N SER A 268 12.55 0.14 -2.19
CA SER A 268 11.10 0.26 -2.08
C SER A 268 10.64 0.13 -0.63
N SER A 269 9.66 0.93 -0.25
CA SER A 269 9.05 0.84 1.07
C SER A 269 7.61 1.31 1.09
N PHE A 270 6.85 0.80 2.04
CA PHE A 270 5.54 1.32 2.43
C PHE A 270 5.57 1.58 3.94
N LYS A 271 5.08 2.75 4.35
CA LYS A 271 4.87 3.10 5.75
C LYS A 271 3.49 3.70 5.93
N GLY A 272 2.76 3.20 6.91
CA GLY A 272 1.43 3.69 7.19
C GLY A 272 1.01 3.48 8.63
N GLU A 273 0.15 4.37 9.11
CA GLU A 273 -0.56 4.26 10.37
C GLU A 273 -2.05 4.12 10.07
N LEU A 274 -2.63 2.99 10.49
CA LEU A 274 -4.07 2.79 10.51
C LEU A 274 -4.60 3.23 11.86
N ALA A 275 -5.47 4.24 11.83
CA ALA A 275 -6.28 4.67 12.94
C ALA A 275 -7.66 4.02 12.82
N VAL A 276 -7.98 3.09 13.72
CA VAL A 276 -9.22 2.32 13.71
C VAL A 276 -10.08 2.78 14.87
N ASN A 277 -11.26 3.31 14.51
CA ASN A 277 -12.29 3.74 15.44
C ASN A 277 -13.41 2.70 15.44
N PHE A 278 -13.87 2.32 16.64
CA PHE A 278 -15.05 1.49 16.77
C PHE A 278 -16.27 2.39 16.94
N GLN A 279 -17.35 2.10 16.23
CA GLN A 279 -18.59 2.88 16.27
C GLN A 279 -19.68 2.12 17.00
N ASP A 280 -20.55 2.86 17.68
CA ASP A 280 -21.74 2.31 18.30
C ASP A 280 -22.79 1.96 17.21
N ALA A 281 -22.79 0.71 16.79
CA ALA A 281 -23.65 0.17 15.73
C ALA A 281 -24.93 -0.50 16.29
N ASP A 282 -25.26 -0.26 17.56
CA ASP A 282 -26.38 -0.92 18.23
C ASP A 282 -27.72 -0.17 18.00
N SER A 283 -28.78 -0.58 18.72
CA SER A 283 -30.12 0.02 18.59
C SER A 283 -30.28 1.42 19.23
N ASN A 284 -29.28 1.88 19.97
CA ASN A 284 -29.19 3.14 20.69
C ASN A 284 -27.78 3.77 20.57
N PRO A 285 -27.39 4.27 19.37
CA PRO A 285 -26.02 4.69 19.03
C PRO A 285 -25.52 5.98 19.74
N SER A 286 -26.22 6.42 20.79
CA SER A 286 -25.95 7.66 21.51
C SER A 286 -25.31 7.45 22.87
N ASP A 287 -25.19 6.20 23.34
CA ASP A 287 -24.50 5.90 24.59
C ASP A 287 -23.02 5.55 24.40
N ASN A 288 -22.56 5.37 23.15
CA ASN A 288 -21.17 5.06 22.78
C ASN A 288 -20.70 3.74 23.41
N ARG A 289 -21.61 2.77 23.49
CA ARG A 289 -21.33 1.49 24.14
C ARG A 289 -22.00 0.36 23.39
N ILE A 290 -21.28 -0.76 23.30
CA ILE A 290 -21.85 -2.00 22.79
C ILE A 290 -21.91 -3.01 23.92
N TYR A 291 -23.13 -3.40 24.29
CA TYR A 291 -23.36 -4.39 25.33
C TYR A 291 -23.14 -5.81 24.79
N ALA A 292 -22.71 -6.71 25.67
CA ALA A 292 -22.45 -8.11 25.30
C ALA A 292 -23.66 -8.82 24.68
N THR A 293 -24.87 -8.41 25.06
CA THR A 293 -26.14 -8.92 24.52
C THR A 293 -26.33 -8.62 23.04
N ASP A 294 -25.67 -7.59 22.52
CA ASP A 294 -25.88 -7.10 21.16
C ASP A 294 -24.84 -7.63 20.16
N PHE A 295 -23.73 -8.23 20.63
CA PHE A 295 -22.69 -8.81 19.78
C PHE A 295 -23.25 -9.84 18.77
N ASP A 296 -24.13 -10.74 19.22
CA ASP A 296 -24.76 -11.73 18.33
C ASP A 296 -25.63 -11.07 17.26
N SER A 297 -26.26 -9.94 17.56
CA SER A 297 -27.09 -9.22 16.60
C SER A 297 -26.24 -8.59 15.49
N ILE A 298 -25.09 -8.01 15.84
CA ILE A 298 -24.14 -7.37 14.92
C ILE A 298 -23.46 -8.43 14.03
N ILE A 299 -23.02 -9.56 14.60
CA ILE A 299 -22.38 -10.67 13.86
C ILE A 299 -23.31 -11.23 12.76
N ASN A 300 -24.62 -11.31 13.02
CA ASN A 300 -25.58 -11.92 12.09
C ASN A 300 -25.95 -11.03 10.91
N VAL A 301 -25.67 -9.71 10.97
CA VAL A 301 -25.93 -8.79 9.85
C VAL A 301 -24.77 -8.77 8.85
N GLY A 302 -23.56 -9.16 9.27
CA GLY A 302 -22.37 -9.18 8.41
C GLY A 302 -21.93 -7.80 7.93
N ASP A 303 -22.40 -6.74 8.61
CA ASP A 303 -22.17 -5.34 8.26
C ASP A 303 -21.16 -4.75 9.24
N PHE A 304 -19.90 -5.19 9.13
CA PHE A 304 -18.84 -4.71 10.01
C PHE A 304 -18.47 -3.24 9.71
N GLY A 305 -18.80 -2.73 8.51
CA GLY A 305 -18.51 -1.36 8.09
C GLY A 305 -19.27 -0.30 8.89
N ASP A 306 -20.46 -0.63 9.41
CA ASP A 306 -21.17 0.24 10.35
C ASP A 306 -20.50 0.27 11.75
N PHE A 307 -19.66 -0.72 12.07
CA PHE A 307 -18.97 -0.85 13.36
C PHE A 307 -17.51 -0.35 13.32
N ILE A 308 -16.82 -0.41 12.18
CA ILE A 308 -15.41 -0.04 12.05
C ILE A 308 -15.25 1.14 11.09
N ASP A 309 -14.66 2.23 11.57
CA ASP A 309 -14.14 3.31 10.72
C ASP A 309 -12.62 3.34 10.84
N ALA A 310 -11.96 2.82 9.80
CA ALA A 310 -10.52 2.74 9.73
C ALA A 310 -9.98 3.70 8.67
N LYS A 311 -8.97 4.48 9.06
CA LYS A 311 -8.31 5.44 8.16
C LYS A 311 -6.81 5.22 8.13
N LEU A 312 -6.23 5.29 6.94
CA LEU A 312 -4.80 5.15 6.70
C LEU A 312 -4.16 6.52 6.41
N ASP A 313 -3.12 6.84 7.16
CA ASP A 313 -2.17 7.90 6.83
C ASP A 313 -0.80 7.31 6.54
N GLY A 314 -0.18 7.67 5.41
CA GLY A 314 1.09 7.09 5.02
C GLY A 314 1.45 7.25 3.55
N GLY A 315 2.44 6.48 3.12
CA GLY A 315 2.88 6.48 1.73
C GLY A 315 3.65 5.23 1.34
N ALA A 316 3.51 4.86 0.07
CA ALA A 316 4.36 3.89 -0.61
C ALA A 316 5.28 4.62 -1.60
N ASP A 317 6.54 4.22 -1.59
CA ASP A 317 7.56 4.61 -2.56
C ASP A 317 8.18 3.32 -3.10
N ILE A 318 7.73 2.87 -4.28
CA ILE A 318 8.18 1.64 -4.92
C ILE A 318 9.12 2.01 -6.06
N ASN A 319 10.36 1.51 -5.96
CA ASN A 319 11.47 1.85 -6.85
C ASN A 319 12.04 0.55 -7.42
N LEU A 320 11.70 0.22 -8.66
CA LEU A 320 12.15 -1.01 -9.32
C LEU A 320 13.02 -0.67 -10.53
N GLY A 321 14.24 -1.20 -10.56
CA GLY A 321 15.03 -1.27 -11.78
C GLY A 321 14.50 -2.40 -12.65
N ILE A 322 13.94 -2.08 -13.82
CA ILE A 322 13.38 -3.07 -14.74
C ILE A 322 14.27 -3.22 -15.98
N GLU A 323 14.42 -4.45 -16.44
CA GLU A 323 15.04 -4.79 -17.73
C GLU A 323 14.12 -5.73 -18.50
N THR A 324 13.71 -5.33 -19.70
CA THR A 324 12.76 -6.10 -20.51
C THR A 324 13.45 -7.23 -21.26
N SER A 325 12.73 -8.34 -21.38
CA SER A 325 13.01 -9.47 -22.26
C SER A 325 11.69 -9.99 -22.84
N PHE A 326 11.75 -10.90 -23.82
CA PHE A 326 10.55 -11.34 -24.53
C PHE A 326 10.42 -12.86 -24.51
N ASN A 327 9.91 -13.42 -23.40
CA ASN A 327 9.70 -14.87 -23.23
C ASN A 327 10.97 -15.70 -23.53
N GLY A 328 12.15 -15.20 -23.14
CA GLY A 328 13.45 -15.80 -23.47
C GLY A 328 13.82 -15.82 -24.95
N SER A 329 13.06 -15.16 -25.82
CA SER A 329 13.33 -15.00 -27.24
C SER A 329 14.11 -13.70 -27.46
N ALA A 330 15.40 -13.82 -27.77
CA ALA A 330 16.31 -12.74 -28.19
C ALA A 330 15.92 -12.16 -29.57
N LYS A 331 14.69 -11.68 -29.73
CA LYS A 331 14.17 -11.16 -31.02
C LYS A 331 13.81 -9.69 -30.98
N LEU A 332 13.93 -9.05 -29.82
CA LEU A 332 13.65 -7.65 -29.61
C LEU A 332 14.73 -7.08 -28.69
N PRO A 333 15.09 -5.80 -28.87
CA PRO A 333 16.10 -5.16 -28.05
C PRO A 333 15.65 -5.06 -26.59
N SER A 334 16.60 -5.15 -25.67
CA SER A 334 16.37 -4.89 -24.25
C SER A 334 16.18 -3.39 -24.01
N ILE A 335 15.16 -3.06 -23.22
CA ILE A 335 14.90 -1.74 -22.69
C ILE A 335 15.05 -1.84 -21.17
N SER A 336 15.83 -0.95 -20.59
CA SER A 336 15.90 -0.80 -19.13
C SER A 336 15.26 0.51 -18.68
N SER A 337 14.64 0.53 -17.50
CA SER A 337 14.06 1.73 -16.90
C SER A 337 14.03 1.61 -15.37
N GLU A 338 13.91 2.75 -14.69
CA GLU A 338 13.54 2.84 -13.29
C GLU A 338 12.02 3.07 -13.23
N LEU A 339 11.26 2.05 -12.84
CA LEU A 339 9.83 2.15 -12.53
C LEU A 339 9.70 2.71 -11.12
N ASN A 340 9.13 3.92 -11.01
CA ASN A 340 8.86 4.57 -9.74
C ASN A 340 7.36 4.72 -9.54
N LEU A 341 6.87 4.37 -8.37
CA LEU A 341 5.49 4.52 -7.94
C LEU A 341 5.49 5.25 -6.59
N ASP A 342 4.86 6.42 -6.57
CA ASP A 342 4.58 7.19 -5.37
C ASP A 342 3.06 7.15 -5.12
N TRP A 343 2.65 6.64 -3.97
CA TRP A 343 1.25 6.52 -3.60
C TRP A 343 1.03 7.01 -2.18
N GLN A 344 0.31 8.11 -2.04
CA GLN A 344 0.03 8.75 -0.77
C GLN A 344 -1.34 8.35 -0.22
N PHE A 345 -1.42 8.24 1.10
CA PHE A 345 -2.64 7.98 1.85
C PHE A 345 -2.77 9.13 2.85
N ASN A 346 -3.74 10.01 2.61
CA ASN A 346 -4.02 11.16 3.44
C ASN A 346 -5.40 10.97 4.06
N ASN A 347 -5.45 10.38 5.26
CA ASN A 347 -6.67 10.00 5.95
C ASN A 347 -7.60 9.17 5.03
N ALA A 348 -7.01 8.19 4.34
CA ALA A 348 -7.68 7.36 3.36
C ALA A 348 -8.60 6.35 4.04
N GLU A 349 -9.88 6.34 3.68
CA GLU A 349 -10.87 5.41 4.22
C GLU A 349 -10.56 3.98 3.76
N ALA A 350 -10.37 3.08 4.72
CA ALA A 350 -10.22 1.65 4.46
C ALA A 350 -11.61 1.05 4.29
N ASP A 351 -11.95 0.75 3.04
CA ASP A 351 -13.24 0.17 2.64
C ASP A 351 -12.98 -0.89 1.55
N PRO A 352 -13.12 -2.19 1.89
CA PRO A 352 -12.82 -3.29 0.98
C PRO A 352 -13.79 -3.37 -0.22
N ASP A 353 -14.95 -2.71 -0.17
CA ASP A 353 -15.89 -2.59 -1.29
C ASP A 353 -15.55 -1.41 -2.20
N LYS A 354 -14.76 -0.43 -1.72
CA LYS A 354 -14.27 0.73 -2.47
C LYS A 354 -12.75 0.76 -2.65
N LYS A 355 -12.13 -0.40 -2.93
CA LYS A 355 -10.66 -0.54 -3.18
C LYS A 355 -10.06 0.51 -4.11
N GLU A 356 -10.86 0.91 -5.09
CA GLU A 356 -10.56 1.84 -6.15
C GLU A 356 -10.53 3.32 -5.71
N GLU A 357 -10.93 3.59 -4.46
CA GLU A 357 -10.91 4.90 -3.79
C GLU A 357 -9.89 4.91 -2.63
N PHE A 358 -9.23 3.79 -2.35
CA PHE A 358 -8.27 3.66 -1.26
C PHE A 358 -6.98 4.41 -1.59
N GLY A 359 -6.72 5.50 -0.88
CA GLY A 359 -5.57 6.38 -1.11
C GLY A 359 -5.73 7.31 -2.32
N ASP A 360 -4.81 8.27 -2.41
CA ASP A 360 -4.78 9.23 -3.50
C ASP A 360 -4.51 8.55 -4.85
N LEU A 361 -4.61 9.31 -5.94
CA LEU A 361 -4.22 8.82 -7.26
C LEU A 361 -2.72 8.49 -7.28
N PRO A 362 -2.31 7.23 -7.54
CA PRO A 362 -0.90 6.86 -7.59
C PRO A 362 -0.16 7.59 -8.72
N GLU A 363 1.03 8.09 -8.44
CA GLU A 363 1.92 8.71 -9.43
C GLU A 363 2.96 7.70 -9.91
N ILE A 364 2.90 7.35 -11.20
CA ILE A 364 3.76 6.31 -11.79
C ILE A 364 4.65 6.93 -12.87
N GLY A 365 5.93 6.58 -12.84
CA GLY A 365 6.90 7.04 -13.82
C GLY A 365 7.86 5.96 -14.26
N PHE A 366 8.22 6.03 -15.55
CA PHE A 366 9.34 5.30 -16.13
C PHE A 366 10.48 6.30 -16.32
N ASN A 367 11.45 6.24 -15.42
CA ASN A 367 12.61 7.11 -15.43
C ASN A 367 13.80 6.43 -16.11
N ASN A 368 14.68 7.24 -16.70
CA ASN A 368 15.95 6.80 -17.26
C ASN A 368 15.77 5.60 -18.21
N VAL A 369 14.80 5.70 -19.11
CA VAL A 369 14.52 4.67 -20.10
C VAL A 369 15.70 4.60 -21.06
N GLN A 370 16.27 3.42 -21.23
CA GLN A 370 17.46 3.19 -22.04
C GLN A 370 17.25 2.00 -22.96
N LEU A 371 17.62 2.14 -24.22
CA LEU A 371 17.69 1.06 -25.20
C LEU A 371 19.11 0.48 -25.21
N ASP A 372 19.24 -0.81 -24.99
CA ASP A 372 20.51 -1.51 -25.10
C ASP A 372 20.87 -1.72 -26.57
N MET A 373 21.90 -1.01 -27.05
CA MET A 373 22.29 -1.05 -28.46
C MET A 373 22.97 -2.37 -28.85
N GLY A 374 23.57 -3.08 -27.90
CA GLY A 374 24.15 -4.40 -28.14
C GLY A 374 23.07 -5.40 -28.55
N THR A 375 22.01 -5.52 -27.76
CA THR A 375 20.84 -6.36 -28.08
C THR A 375 20.08 -5.83 -29.30
N PHE A 376 19.98 -4.50 -29.49
CA PHE A 376 19.40 -3.93 -30.71
C PHE A 376 20.10 -4.41 -31.97
N PHE A 377 21.44 -4.40 -32.02
CA PHE A 377 22.16 -4.86 -33.19
C PHE A 377 22.14 -6.39 -33.34
N ASN A 378 22.41 -7.12 -32.26
CA ASN A 378 22.63 -8.57 -32.29
C ASN A 378 21.33 -9.38 -32.33
N ASP A 379 20.31 -8.96 -31.59
CA ASP A 379 19.09 -9.73 -31.36
C ASP A 379 17.93 -9.24 -32.23
N PHE A 380 17.96 -7.97 -32.65
CA PHE A 380 16.87 -7.38 -33.45
C PHE A 380 17.28 -7.07 -34.89
N VAL A 381 18.20 -6.12 -35.12
CA VAL A 381 18.57 -5.66 -36.48
C VAL A 381 19.21 -6.78 -37.29
N GLY A 382 20.19 -7.49 -36.73
CA GLY A 382 20.90 -8.59 -37.39
C GLY A 382 19.93 -9.66 -37.93
N PRO A 383 19.12 -10.30 -37.08
CA PRO A 383 18.14 -11.28 -37.52
C PRO A 383 17.07 -10.72 -38.45
N THR A 384 16.62 -9.47 -38.23
CA THR A 384 15.60 -8.82 -39.10
C THR A 384 16.12 -8.65 -40.53
N LEU A 385 17.40 -8.28 -40.68
CA LEU A 385 18.01 -8.02 -41.99
C LEU A 385 18.70 -9.24 -42.61
N GLU A 386 18.79 -10.38 -41.91
CA GLU A 386 19.42 -11.61 -42.41
C GLU A 386 18.73 -12.14 -43.69
N ASN A 387 17.40 -12.05 -43.74
CA ASN A 387 16.62 -12.43 -44.92
C ASN A 387 16.91 -11.51 -46.11
N VAL A 388 17.06 -10.21 -45.86
CA VAL A 388 17.43 -9.23 -46.89
C VAL A 388 18.81 -9.59 -47.43
N LYS A 389 19.78 -9.80 -46.53
CA LYS A 389 21.15 -10.20 -46.89
C LYS A 389 21.17 -11.43 -47.79
N THR A 390 20.41 -12.47 -47.45
CA THR A 390 20.36 -13.74 -48.20
C THR A 390 19.87 -13.52 -49.64
N ILE A 391 18.93 -12.60 -49.85
CA ILE A 391 18.40 -12.29 -51.18
C ILE A 391 19.34 -11.35 -51.96
N THR A 392 19.98 -10.40 -51.26
CA THR A 392 20.80 -9.36 -51.89
C THR A 392 22.25 -9.79 -52.15
N GLU A 393 22.81 -10.73 -51.39
CA GLU A 393 24.19 -11.18 -51.52
C GLU A 393 24.55 -11.67 -52.94
N PRO A 394 23.73 -12.47 -53.64
CA PRO A 394 24.03 -12.90 -55.01
C PRO A 394 24.08 -11.76 -56.03
N ILE A 395 23.33 -10.68 -55.79
CA ILE A 395 23.24 -9.52 -56.70
C ILE A 395 24.15 -8.37 -56.28
N GLN A 396 24.83 -8.48 -55.13
CA GLN A 396 25.76 -7.47 -54.63
C GLN A 396 26.80 -7.02 -55.67
N PRO A 397 27.44 -7.92 -56.46
CA PRO A 397 28.41 -7.50 -57.48
C PRO A 397 27.79 -6.56 -58.54
N VAL A 398 26.51 -6.74 -58.86
CA VAL A 398 25.80 -5.88 -59.81
C VAL A 398 25.49 -4.53 -59.19
N ILE A 399 25.00 -4.54 -57.94
CA ILE A 399 24.72 -3.32 -57.18
C ILE A 399 26.00 -2.48 -57.04
N ASP A 400 27.10 -3.10 -56.63
CA ASP A 400 28.40 -2.43 -56.46
C ASP A 400 28.86 -1.77 -57.77
N ILE A 401 28.73 -2.45 -58.91
CA ILE A 401 29.08 -1.87 -60.22
C ILE A 401 28.24 -0.63 -60.51
N LEU A 402 26.94 -0.66 -60.19
CA LEU A 402 26.03 0.44 -60.49
C LEU A 402 26.28 1.65 -59.60
N THR A 403 26.60 1.43 -58.32
CA THR A 403 26.71 2.50 -57.30
C THR A 403 28.13 2.95 -56.99
N THR A 404 29.17 2.24 -57.45
CA THR A 404 30.56 2.64 -57.19
C THR A 404 30.83 4.01 -57.84
N PRO A 405 31.30 5.01 -57.08
CA PRO A 405 31.64 6.31 -57.66
C PRO A 405 32.83 6.20 -58.63
N ILE A 406 32.63 6.72 -59.84
CA ILE A 406 33.67 6.94 -60.84
C ILE A 406 34.19 8.36 -60.66
N ASP A 407 35.41 8.48 -60.15
CA ASP A 407 36.07 9.78 -59.94
C ASP A 407 37.07 10.09 -61.07
N LEU A 408 36.77 11.12 -61.86
CA LEU A 408 37.64 11.64 -62.92
C LEU A 408 38.50 12.83 -62.46
N LYS A 409 38.59 13.11 -61.15
CA LYS A 409 39.24 14.26 -60.49
C LYS A 409 38.67 15.64 -60.83
N VAL A 410 37.71 15.69 -61.75
CA VAL A 410 37.00 16.90 -62.20
C VAL A 410 35.50 16.76 -61.97
N ILE A 411 34.99 15.53 -62.02
CA ILE A 411 33.60 15.16 -61.74
C ILE A 411 33.59 13.76 -61.13
N GLN A 412 32.64 13.53 -60.22
CA GLN A 412 32.35 12.23 -59.61
C GLN A 412 30.90 11.87 -59.94
N PHE A 413 30.68 10.67 -60.47
CA PHE A 413 29.34 10.16 -60.83
C PHE A 413 29.32 8.63 -60.76
N THR A 414 28.14 8.03 -60.70
CA THR A 414 27.89 6.58 -60.71
C THR A 414 27.29 6.16 -62.06
N LEU A 415 27.19 4.84 -62.32
CA LEU A 415 26.48 4.39 -63.53
C LEU A 415 24.99 4.72 -63.46
N LEU A 416 24.42 4.84 -62.26
CA LEU A 416 23.04 5.29 -62.06
C LEU A 416 22.86 6.76 -62.43
N ASP A 417 23.77 7.65 -62.00
CA ASP A 417 23.74 9.06 -62.41
C ASP A 417 23.78 9.22 -63.93
N LEU A 418 24.59 8.38 -64.60
CA LEU A 418 24.67 8.37 -66.04
C LEU A 418 23.37 7.86 -66.67
N ALA A 419 22.79 6.77 -66.14
CA ALA A 419 21.53 6.20 -66.64
C ALA A 419 20.38 7.21 -66.52
N GLU A 420 20.23 7.88 -65.39
CA GLU A 420 19.27 8.97 -65.15
C GLU A 420 19.44 10.11 -66.16
N THR A 421 20.68 10.47 -66.47
CA THR A 421 20.99 11.58 -67.37
C THR A 421 20.68 11.26 -68.85
N ILE A 422 20.91 10.02 -69.30
CA ILE A 422 20.90 9.68 -70.73
C ILE A 422 19.71 8.82 -71.17
N SER A 423 19.07 8.10 -70.26
CA SER A 423 17.93 7.23 -70.55
C SER A 423 16.63 8.04 -70.54
N LYS A 424 15.68 7.64 -71.39
CA LYS A 424 14.31 8.19 -71.36
C LYS A 424 13.36 7.35 -70.50
N ASP A 425 13.76 6.12 -70.21
CA ASP A 425 12.96 5.11 -69.51
C ASP A 425 13.54 4.80 -68.12
N PHE A 426 14.48 5.62 -67.64
CA PHE A 426 15.05 5.51 -66.29
C PHE A 426 15.06 6.91 -65.67
N ASP A 427 14.34 7.07 -64.57
CA ASP A 427 14.18 8.36 -63.90
C ASP A 427 14.76 8.37 -62.48
N GLN A 428 14.48 9.46 -61.75
CA GLN A 428 14.95 9.64 -60.38
C GLN A 428 14.34 8.61 -59.42
N GLU A 429 13.10 8.15 -59.64
CA GLU A 429 12.46 7.16 -58.78
C GLU A 429 13.11 5.78 -58.98
N ASP A 430 13.44 5.41 -60.21
CA ASP A 430 14.21 4.18 -60.52
C ASP A 430 15.59 4.21 -59.87
N LYS A 431 16.27 5.37 -59.92
CA LYS A 431 17.56 5.58 -59.28
C LYS A 431 17.47 5.42 -57.77
N GLU A 432 16.55 6.13 -57.13
CA GLU A 432 16.36 6.09 -55.67
C GLU A 432 16.00 4.67 -55.21
N PHE A 433 15.24 3.91 -56.01
CA PHE A 433 14.95 2.50 -55.72
C PHE A 433 16.23 1.65 -55.66
N ILE A 434 17.10 1.74 -56.68
CA ILE A 434 18.36 0.97 -56.71
C ILE A 434 19.30 1.43 -55.59
N GLU A 435 19.39 2.74 -55.34
CA GLU A 435 20.19 3.30 -54.26
C GLU A 435 19.69 2.86 -52.88
N SER A 436 18.37 2.79 -52.66
CA SER A 436 17.78 2.30 -51.41
C SER A 436 18.16 0.85 -51.13
N ILE A 437 18.10 -0.02 -52.15
CA ILE A 437 18.57 -1.41 -52.02
C ILE A 437 20.07 -1.42 -51.71
N ALA A 438 20.88 -0.69 -52.49
CA ALA A 438 22.33 -0.66 -52.31
C ALA A 438 22.75 -0.22 -50.91
N GLN A 439 22.14 0.85 -50.40
CA GLN A 439 22.40 1.36 -49.07
C GLN A 439 21.91 0.41 -47.98
N THR A 440 20.78 -0.28 -48.19
CA THR A 440 20.32 -1.32 -47.26
C THR A 440 21.35 -2.45 -47.15
N VAL A 441 21.95 -2.90 -48.27
CA VAL A 441 22.99 -3.94 -48.19
C VAL A 441 24.28 -3.41 -47.55
N GLN A 442 24.67 -2.18 -47.84
CA GLN A 442 25.79 -1.55 -47.15
C GLN A 442 25.55 -1.47 -45.63
N LEU A 443 24.34 -1.10 -45.21
CA LEU A 443 23.95 -1.05 -43.81
C LEU A 443 24.08 -2.40 -43.11
N ILE A 444 23.67 -3.49 -43.77
CA ILE A 444 23.81 -4.87 -43.25
C ILE A 444 25.27 -5.20 -42.92
N ASN A 445 26.22 -4.71 -43.72
CA ASN A 445 27.65 -4.94 -43.49
C ASN A 445 28.25 -4.03 -42.41
N LEU A 446 27.48 -3.07 -41.89
CA LEU A 446 27.89 -2.12 -40.85
C LEU A 446 27.25 -2.40 -39.48
N ILE A 447 26.47 -3.47 -39.34
CA ILE A 447 25.86 -3.85 -38.07
C ILE A 447 26.98 -4.12 -37.05
N PRO A 448 27.08 -3.35 -35.95
CA PRO A 448 28.06 -3.59 -34.89
C PRO A 448 27.83 -4.94 -34.21
N THR A 449 28.89 -5.67 -33.87
CA THR A 449 28.80 -6.98 -33.20
C THR A 449 28.99 -6.92 -31.69
N ASP A 450 29.67 -5.87 -31.19
CA ASP A 450 30.10 -5.77 -29.79
C ASP A 450 29.92 -4.34 -29.26
N SER A 451 28.67 -3.89 -29.12
CA SER A 451 28.35 -2.58 -28.52
C SER A 451 27.85 -2.77 -27.09
N ASP A 452 28.39 -1.97 -26.15
CA ASP A 452 27.91 -1.82 -24.77
C ASP A 452 27.12 -0.51 -24.56
N LEU A 453 26.81 0.18 -25.67
CA LEU A 453 26.15 1.48 -25.64
C LEU A 453 24.70 1.33 -25.17
N LYS A 454 24.30 2.19 -24.23
CA LYS A 454 22.90 2.39 -23.85
C LYS A 454 22.43 3.74 -24.34
N LEU A 455 21.43 3.74 -25.22
CA LEU A 455 20.81 4.95 -25.75
C LEU A 455 19.75 5.45 -24.76
N ASP A 456 19.97 6.60 -24.15
CA ASP A 456 18.99 7.29 -23.29
C ASP A 456 17.82 7.76 -24.16
N LEU A 457 16.61 7.35 -23.78
CA LEU A 457 15.35 7.73 -24.41
C LEU A 457 14.57 8.74 -23.55
N GLY A 458 15.07 9.04 -22.35
CA GLY A 458 14.48 10.02 -21.45
C GLY A 458 13.63 9.40 -20.35
N SER A 459 12.70 10.19 -19.84
CA SER A 459 11.79 9.79 -18.75
C SER A 459 10.39 10.27 -19.04
N VAL A 460 9.40 9.49 -18.61
CA VAL A 460 7.98 9.77 -18.79
C VAL A 460 7.21 9.44 -17.51
N LYS A 461 6.23 10.26 -17.18
CA LYS A 461 5.20 9.95 -16.17
C LYS A 461 3.89 9.62 -16.83
N LEU A 462 3.14 8.72 -16.20
CA LEU A 462 1.79 8.42 -16.65
C LEU A 462 0.91 9.68 -16.51
N PRO A 463 -0.07 9.86 -17.41
CA PRO A 463 -1.14 10.83 -17.22
C PRO A 463 -1.86 10.63 -15.89
N LYS A 464 -2.78 11.53 -15.56
CA LYS A 464 -3.76 11.34 -14.47
C LYS A 464 -4.80 10.26 -14.80
N ILE A 465 -4.35 9.06 -15.16
CA ILE A 465 -5.13 7.85 -15.30
C ILE A 465 -5.05 7.07 -14.00
N ASP A 466 -6.18 6.54 -13.55
CA ASP A 466 -6.24 5.69 -12.37
C ASP A 466 -6.08 4.23 -12.80
N VAL A 467 -4.85 3.71 -12.70
CA VAL A 467 -4.51 2.34 -13.12
C VAL A 467 -5.06 1.26 -12.18
N ARG A 468 -5.74 1.66 -11.09
CA ARG A 468 -6.55 0.73 -10.31
C ARG A 468 -7.80 0.31 -11.11
N LYS A 469 -8.38 1.26 -11.87
CA LYS A 469 -9.64 1.13 -12.65
C LYS A 469 -9.45 0.87 -14.14
N GLU A 470 -8.39 1.42 -14.72
CA GLU A 470 -8.22 1.54 -16.18
C GLU A 470 -6.92 0.88 -16.66
N ASP A 471 -7.01 0.16 -17.77
CA ASP A 471 -5.85 -0.43 -18.45
C ASP A 471 -5.10 0.62 -19.27
N LEU A 472 -3.76 0.61 -19.16
CA LEU A 472 -2.87 1.48 -19.94
C LEU A 472 -3.06 1.36 -21.46
N GLN A 473 -3.57 0.23 -21.97
CA GLN A 473 -3.90 0.04 -23.40
C GLN A 473 -4.91 1.07 -23.94
N LYS A 474 -5.68 1.72 -23.07
CA LYS A 474 -6.67 2.73 -23.47
C LYS A 474 -6.09 4.14 -23.65
N LEU A 475 -4.83 4.37 -23.24
CA LEU A 475 -4.19 5.67 -23.37
C LEU A 475 -3.95 6.05 -24.84
N VAL A 476 -4.04 7.35 -25.14
CA VAL A 476 -3.72 7.91 -26.46
C VAL A 476 -2.55 8.91 -26.37
N ASP A 477 -1.85 9.12 -27.47
CA ASP A 477 -0.54 9.78 -27.54
C ASP A 477 -0.40 11.17 -26.88
N ASN A 478 -1.50 11.90 -26.67
CA ASN A 478 -1.47 13.24 -26.06
C ASN A 478 -1.45 13.22 -24.53
N ASP A 479 -1.48 12.04 -23.90
CA ASP A 479 -1.63 11.92 -22.45
C ASP A 479 -0.27 11.80 -21.72
N PHE A 480 0.86 11.73 -22.42
CA PHE A 480 2.16 11.47 -21.79
C PHE A 480 2.88 12.73 -21.30
N ASP A 481 3.34 12.74 -20.04
CA ASP A 481 4.14 13.82 -19.47
C ASP A 481 5.64 13.47 -19.54
N ILE A 482 6.35 14.02 -20.52
CA ILE A 482 7.79 13.81 -20.69
C ILE A 482 8.54 14.64 -19.63
N THR A 483 9.11 13.95 -18.64
CA THR A 483 9.83 14.59 -17.53
C THR A 483 11.31 14.81 -17.82
N LYS A 484 11.89 14.06 -18.76
CA LYS A 484 13.27 14.23 -19.24
C LYS A 484 13.35 13.96 -20.72
N ILE A 485 13.83 14.95 -21.49
CA ILE A 485 14.13 14.81 -22.92
C ILE A 485 15.59 14.35 -23.07
N ALA A 486 15.81 13.26 -23.79
CA ALA A 486 17.14 12.76 -24.09
C ALA A 486 17.91 13.64 -25.10
N ASP A 487 19.24 13.53 -25.09
CA ASP A 487 20.07 14.11 -26.15
C ASP A 487 19.78 13.43 -27.50
N SER A 488 20.03 14.13 -28.61
CA SER A 488 19.90 13.53 -29.95
C SER A 488 20.79 12.30 -30.13
N VAL A 489 20.30 11.28 -30.83
CA VAL A 489 21.03 10.01 -31.12
C VAL A 489 22.48 10.27 -31.57
N ASP A 490 22.69 11.19 -32.51
CA ASP A 490 24.03 11.54 -33.04
C ASP A 490 25.05 11.94 -31.96
N LYS A 491 24.60 12.58 -30.88
CA LYS A 491 25.46 12.95 -29.75
C LYS A 491 25.77 11.74 -28.88
N GLN A 492 24.77 10.88 -28.65
CA GLN A 492 24.90 9.74 -27.76
C GLN A 492 25.82 8.66 -28.35
N VAL A 493 25.71 8.40 -29.65
CA VAL A 493 26.58 7.45 -30.37
C VAL A 493 27.99 7.99 -30.64
N ALA A 494 28.31 9.24 -30.27
CA ALA A 494 29.56 9.89 -30.67
C ALA A 494 30.84 9.18 -30.19
N LYS A 495 30.75 8.34 -29.15
CA LYS A 495 31.86 7.56 -28.58
C LYS A 495 31.94 6.12 -29.10
N ASP A 496 30.91 5.65 -29.79
CA ASP A 496 30.86 4.33 -30.42
C ASP A 496 30.92 4.55 -31.95
N GLU A 497 32.13 4.43 -32.51
CA GLU A 497 32.36 4.73 -33.92
C GLU A 497 31.59 3.80 -34.86
N ASP A 498 31.34 2.55 -34.47
CA ASP A 498 30.64 1.57 -35.30
C ASP A 498 29.13 1.83 -35.26
N ALA A 499 28.54 2.05 -34.07
CA ALA A 499 27.15 2.48 -33.95
C ALA A 499 26.91 3.80 -34.71
N LYS A 500 27.82 4.76 -34.58
CA LYS A 500 27.74 6.04 -35.32
C LYS A 500 27.74 5.84 -36.84
N ARG A 501 28.59 4.96 -37.37
CA ARG A 501 28.63 4.64 -38.80
C ARG A 501 27.34 3.98 -39.26
N PHE A 502 26.80 3.05 -38.48
CA PHE A 502 25.53 2.40 -38.75
C PHE A 502 24.39 3.43 -38.82
N ILE A 503 24.20 4.24 -37.77
CA ILE A 503 23.15 5.27 -37.69
C ILE A 503 23.30 6.30 -38.81
N THR A 504 24.51 6.75 -39.10
CA THR A 504 24.78 7.69 -40.21
C THR A 504 24.40 7.08 -41.56
N SER A 505 24.56 5.76 -41.73
CA SER A 505 24.23 5.06 -42.98
C SER A 505 22.73 4.80 -43.08
N LEU A 506 22.07 4.47 -41.97
CA LEU A 506 20.62 4.33 -41.89
C LEU A 506 19.91 5.62 -42.33
N ASN A 507 20.37 6.78 -41.84
CA ASN A 507 19.80 8.09 -42.16
C ASN A 507 20.01 8.55 -43.61
N LYS A 508 20.83 7.84 -44.41
CA LYS A 508 21.08 8.18 -45.82
C LYS A 508 20.18 7.44 -46.80
N ILE A 509 19.45 6.41 -46.35
CA ILE A 509 18.63 5.56 -47.21
C ILE A 509 17.52 6.42 -47.85
N PRO A 510 17.48 6.54 -49.19
CA PRO A 510 16.51 7.36 -49.90
C PRO A 510 15.11 6.70 -49.92
N GLY A 511 14.09 7.54 -50.08
CA GLY A 511 12.69 7.18 -49.82
C GLY A 511 12.45 6.92 -48.33
N GLU A 512 11.21 6.85 -47.88
CA GLU A 512 10.91 6.53 -46.48
C GLU A 512 11.50 5.19 -45.97
N GLY A 513 12.05 4.37 -46.88
CA GLY A 513 13.23 3.54 -46.63
C GLY A 513 13.14 2.56 -45.48
N LEU A 514 14.31 2.16 -44.96
CA LEU A 514 14.45 1.37 -43.75
C LEU A 514 14.49 2.30 -42.54
N LYS A 515 13.60 2.11 -41.56
CA LYS A 515 13.61 2.87 -40.31
C LYS A 515 13.39 1.97 -39.11
N PHE A 516 13.98 2.40 -37.99
CA PHE A 516 13.81 1.79 -36.69
C PHE A 516 13.24 2.83 -35.72
N PRO A 517 11.90 3.05 -35.68
CA PRO A 517 11.31 4.15 -34.91
C PRO A 517 11.73 4.20 -33.44
N ILE A 518 12.09 3.07 -32.83
CA ILE A 518 12.55 2.98 -31.44
C ILE A 518 13.81 3.81 -31.13
N ILE A 519 14.66 4.10 -32.13
CA ILE A 519 15.86 4.94 -31.93
C ILE A 519 15.58 6.41 -32.25
N ASP A 520 14.61 6.68 -33.13
CA ASP A 520 14.31 8.04 -33.64
C ASP A 520 13.23 8.74 -32.80
N ASP A 521 12.33 7.97 -32.20
CA ASP A 521 11.20 8.43 -31.41
C ASP A 521 11.12 7.66 -30.08
N PRO A 522 11.55 8.28 -28.95
CA PRO A 522 11.43 7.71 -27.62
C PRO A 522 10.03 7.23 -27.25
N MET A 523 8.99 7.84 -27.83
CA MET A 523 7.60 7.46 -27.57
C MET A 523 7.33 6.00 -27.94
N THR A 524 8.07 5.45 -28.91
CA THR A 524 8.01 4.04 -29.28
C THR A 524 8.33 3.14 -28.06
N ALA A 525 9.38 3.46 -27.31
CA ALA A 525 9.77 2.68 -26.13
C ALA A 525 8.80 2.91 -24.96
N PHE A 526 8.34 4.14 -24.74
CA PHE A 526 7.36 4.45 -23.71
C PHE A 526 6.03 3.69 -23.93
N LYS A 527 5.54 3.64 -25.17
CA LYS A 527 4.37 2.86 -25.54
C LYS A 527 4.54 1.37 -25.24
N LEU A 528 5.70 0.78 -25.54
CA LEU A 528 5.98 -0.62 -25.20
C LEU A 528 5.88 -0.88 -23.69
N LEU A 529 6.55 -0.04 -22.88
CA LEU A 529 6.54 -0.16 -21.42
C LEU A 529 5.13 0.02 -20.82
N MET A 530 4.26 0.78 -21.49
CA MET A 530 2.87 1.00 -21.10
C MET A 530 1.89 0.00 -21.74
N ASN A 531 2.37 -1.17 -22.17
CA ASN A 531 1.55 -2.26 -22.70
C ASN A 531 0.73 -1.87 -23.96
N GLN A 532 1.14 -0.86 -24.73
CA GLN A 532 0.46 -0.47 -25.97
C GLN A 532 0.76 -1.48 -27.09
N SER A 533 -0.28 -1.91 -27.81
CA SER A 533 -0.19 -3.02 -28.76
C SER A 533 0.15 -2.63 -30.20
N ASP A 534 0.05 -1.35 -30.57
CA ASP A 534 0.34 -0.85 -31.94
C ASP A 534 1.62 -0.01 -31.96
N VAL A 535 2.76 -0.68 -31.78
CA VAL A 535 4.10 -0.05 -31.79
C VAL A 535 4.94 -0.57 -32.95
N ASN A 536 5.28 0.33 -33.87
CA ASN A 536 6.15 0.00 -35.01
C ASN A 536 7.63 0.06 -34.60
N LEU A 537 8.26 -1.10 -34.43
CA LEU A 537 9.70 -1.19 -34.12
C LEU A 537 10.59 -1.14 -35.37
N PHE A 538 9.99 -1.44 -36.52
CA PHE A 538 10.65 -1.49 -37.81
C PHE A 538 9.67 -1.12 -38.91
N THR A 539 10.09 -0.28 -39.85
CA THR A 539 9.33 -0.03 -41.07
C THR A 539 10.26 -0.12 -42.27
N TYR A 540 9.74 -0.69 -43.36
CA TYR A 540 10.42 -0.68 -44.65
C TYR A 540 9.43 -0.25 -45.72
N ARG A 541 9.67 0.92 -46.32
CA ARG A 541 8.83 1.43 -47.41
C ARG A 541 9.61 1.46 -48.72
N ILE A 542 9.21 0.59 -49.63
CA ILE A 542 9.68 0.62 -51.02
C ILE A 542 9.01 1.81 -51.72
N ILE A 543 9.81 2.62 -52.40
CA ILE A 543 9.31 3.70 -53.27
C ILE A 543 8.38 3.05 -54.31
N LYS A 544 7.13 3.51 -54.41
CA LYS A 544 6.19 3.00 -55.40
C LYS A 544 6.68 3.42 -56.78
N VAL A 545 7.14 2.44 -57.55
CA VAL A 545 7.33 2.52 -59.01
C VAL A 545 5.99 2.57 -59.73
#